data_AF-A0A2E7DC86-F1
#
_entry.id   AF-A0A2E7DC86-F1
#
_cell.length_a   1.000
_cell.length_b   1.000
_cell.length_c   1.000
_cell.angle_alpha   90.00
_cell.angle_beta   90.00
_cell.angle_gamma   90.00
#
_symmetry.space_group_name_H-M   'P 1'
#
loop_
_entity.id
_entity.type
_entity.pdbx_description
1 polymer ?
#
loop_
_entity_poly.entity_id
_entity_poly.type
_entity_poly.pdbx_seq_one_letter_code
_entity_poly.pdbx_strand_id
1 'polypeptide(L)'
;MTNMVGSEKFAVVATIDPDVLTVTTHSSDGVDMSLFESVTAIAMVGDLASGSTVICKVTSGSNNVAFGNTVKTAATLTQAGSDGDKQVVINVRGEDLTAGDRYVRLEMVVGADVADGGGIVLGHNPRYAPASDNDLSTVDEILNS
;
A
#
# COMPACT_ATOMS: atom_id res chain seq x y z
N MET A 1 25.12 18.37 1.34
CA MET A 1 23.86 17.60 1.39
C MET A 1 23.10 18.08 2.61
N THR A 2 22.01 18.80 2.42
CA THR A 2 21.15 19.26 3.53
C THR A 2 20.38 18.04 4.03
N ASN A 3 20.40 17.78 5.34
CA ASN A 3 19.68 16.66 5.94
C ASN A 3 18.17 16.96 5.95
N MET A 4 17.50 16.69 4.82
CA MET A 4 16.04 16.78 4.72
C MET A 4 15.38 15.73 5.63
N VAL A 5 14.36 16.13 6.36
CA VAL A 5 13.59 15.23 7.25
C VAL A 5 12.77 14.24 6.41
N GLY A 6 12.44 13.08 6.97
CA GLY A 6 11.78 11.99 6.23
C GLY A 6 10.44 12.40 5.62
N SER A 7 9.66 13.19 6.36
CA SER A 7 8.38 13.80 5.94
C SER A 7 8.50 14.74 4.73
N GLU A 8 9.71 15.22 4.40
CA GLU A 8 9.94 15.98 3.17
C GLU A 8 10.22 15.07 1.95
N LYS A 9 10.55 13.78 2.18
CA LYS A 9 10.98 12.83 1.14
C LYS A 9 9.90 11.83 0.73
N PHE A 10 8.98 11.52 1.64
CA PHE A 10 7.86 10.64 1.38
C PHE A 10 6.60 11.10 2.10
N ALA A 11 5.45 10.74 1.54
CA ALA A 11 4.13 11.02 2.09
C ALA A 11 3.36 9.72 2.28
N VAL A 12 2.49 9.64 3.29
CA VAL A 12 1.52 8.56 3.46
C VAL A 12 0.32 8.88 2.57
N VAL A 13 0.17 8.15 1.48
CA VAL A 13 -0.75 8.51 0.38
C VAL A 13 -1.95 7.58 0.23
N ALA A 14 -1.92 6.41 0.87
CA ALA A 14 -3.07 5.53 1.04
C ALA A 14 -2.88 4.61 2.24
N THR A 15 -3.97 4.19 2.89
CA THR A 15 -3.94 3.20 3.97
C THR A 15 -4.96 2.09 3.73
N ILE A 16 -4.66 0.89 4.21
CA ILE A 16 -5.66 -0.09 4.65
C ILE A 16 -5.63 0.01 6.16
N ASP A 17 -6.74 0.46 6.74
CA ASP A 17 -6.84 0.68 8.17
C ASP A 17 -6.56 -0.62 8.94
N PRO A 18 -5.75 -0.59 10.01
CA PRO A 18 -5.47 -1.78 10.80
C PRO A 18 -6.75 -2.32 11.46
N ASP A 19 -7.13 -3.54 11.13
CA ASP A 19 -8.30 -4.22 11.68
C ASP A 19 -8.16 -5.75 11.55
N VAL A 20 -9.14 -6.47 12.11
CA VAL A 20 -9.39 -7.88 11.82
C VAL A 20 -9.96 -7.99 10.40
N LEU A 21 -9.13 -8.34 9.44
CA LEU A 21 -9.51 -8.45 8.04
C LEU A 21 -10.33 -9.71 7.81
N THR A 22 -11.61 -9.54 7.46
CA THR A 22 -12.50 -10.65 7.08
C THR A 22 -12.18 -11.21 5.68
N VAL A 23 -12.72 -12.39 5.36
CA VAL A 23 -12.51 -13.10 4.08
C VAL A 23 -13.14 -12.34 2.90
N THR A 24 -12.42 -11.34 2.41
CA THR A 24 -12.77 -10.49 1.28
C THR A 24 -11.52 -9.77 0.76
N THR A 25 -11.71 -8.88 -0.21
CA THR A 25 -10.68 -7.94 -0.65
C THR A 25 -10.82 -6.63 0.13
N HIS A 26 -9.76 -6.27 0.85
CA HIS A 26 -9.60 -4.97 1.50
C HIS A 26 -8.72 -4.11 0.61
N SER A 27 -9.17 -2.89 0.31
CA SER A 27 -8.51 -1.98 -0.62
C SER A 27 -8.13 -0.69 0.09
N SER A 28 -6.96 -0.16 -0.23
CA SER A 28 -6.59 1.18 0.20
C SER A 28 -7.31 2.26 -0.60
N ASP A 29 -7.12 3.51 -0.20
CA ASP A 29 -7.38 4.67 -1.07
C ASP A 29 -6.59 4.54 -2.38
N GLY A 30 -7.11 5.20 -3.42
CA GLY A 30 -6.44 5.31 -4.70
C GLY A 30 -5.42 6.45 -4.72
N VAL A 31 -4.20 6.11 -5.13
CA VAL A 31 -3.06 7.01 -5.24
C VAL A 31 -2.92 7.48 -6.68
N ASP A 32 -2.86 8.80 -6.88
CA ASP A 32 -2.58 9.39 -8.19
C ASP A 32 -1.08 9.39 -8.52
N MET A 33 -0.66 8.51 -9.42
CA MET A 33 0.76 8.40 -9.83
C MET A 33 1.24 9.60 -10.67
N SER A 34 0.38 10.53 -11.07
CA SER A 34 0.87 11.77 -11.69
C SER A 34 1.58 12.68 -10.69
N LEU A 35 1.32 12.53 -9.39
CA LEU A 35 1.92 13.34 -8.33
C LEU A 35 3.27 12.82 -7.85
N PHE A 36 3.58 11.54 -8.11
CA PHE A 36 4.78 10.84 -7.62
C PHE A 36 5.55 10.17 -8.76
N GLU A 37 6.85 9.98 -8.60
CA GLU A 37 7.64 9.17 -9.55
C GLU A 37 7.48 7.67 -9.28
N SER A 38 7.36 7.32 -7.99
CA SER A 38 7.22 5.96 -7.51
C SER A 38 6.44 5.91 -6.19
N VAL A 39 5.87 4.75 -5.90
CA VAL A 39 5.22 4.46 -4.64
C VAL A 39 5.72 3.14 -4.07
N THR A 40 5.69 3.02 -2.75
CA THR A 40 6.01 1.80 -2.03
C THR A 40 4.80 1.42 -1.18
N ALA A 41 4.16 0.31 -1.52
CA ALA A 41 3.10 -0.28 -0.70
C ALA A 41 3.69 -1.26 0.30
N ILE A 42 3.34 -1.10 1.57
CA ILE A 42 3.76 -1.95 2.68
C ILE A 42 2.49 -2.56 3.28
N ALA A 43 2.39 -3.87 3.25
CA ALA A 43 1.32 -4.61 3.91
C ALA A 43 1.91 -5.43 5.06
N MET A 44 1.20 -5.44 6.18
CA MET A 44 1.55 -6.21 7.38
C MET A 44 0.35 -7.05 7.77
N VAL A 45 0.61 -8.33 8.06
CA VAL A 45 -0.39 -9.29 8.53
C VAL A 45 0.16 -9.91 9.81
N GLY A 46 -0.72 -10.10 10.79
CA GLY A 46 -0.45 -10.76 12.06
C GLY A 46 -1.38 -11.94 12.28
N ASP A 47 -0.93 -12.87 13.12
CA ASP A 47 -1.70 -14.03 13.59
C ASP A 47 -2.42 -14.82 12.49
N LEU A 48 -1.77 -15.02 11.34
CA LEU A 48 -2.31 -15.91 10.30
C LEU A 48 -2.52 -17.32 10.88
N ALA A 49 -3.78 -17.73 11.01
CA ALA A 49 -4.13 -19.08 11.41
C ALA A 49 -3.66 -20.13 10.37
N SER A 50 -3.46 -21.37 10.83
CA SER A 50 -3.05 -22.47 9.97
C SER A 50 -4.08 -22.69 8.85
N GLY A 51 -3.64 -22.55 7.59
CA GLY A 51 -4.50 -22.67 6.41
C GLY A 51 -5.09 -21.35 5.93
N SER A 52 -4.93 -20.26 6.67
CA SER A 52 -5.27 -18.91 6.20
C SER A 52 -4.34 -18.47 5.08
N THR A 53 -4.89 -17.67 4.17
CA THR A 53 -4.16 -17.12 3.02
C THR A 53 -4.45 -15.63 2.91
N VAL A 54 -3.38 -14.85 2.72
CA VAL A 54 -3.49 -13.43 2.36
C VAL A 54 -2.64 -13.17 1.13
N ILE A 55 -3.21 -12.52 0.12
CA ILE A 55 -2.51 -12.10 -1.09
C ILE A 55 -2.47 -10.58 -1.10
N CYS A 56 -1.26 -10.03 -1.05
CA CYS A 56 -1.04 -8.60 -1.19
C CYS A 56 -0.70 -8.29 -2.66
N LYS A 57 -1.40 -7.33 -3.26
CA LYS A 57 -1.16 -6.92 -4.64
C LYS A 57 -1.40 -5.43 -4.81
N VAL A 58 -0.78 -4.84 -5.83
CA VAL A 58 -1.08 -3.48 -6.26
C VAL A 58 -1.86 -3.55 -7.56
N THR A 59 -3.01 -2.88 -7.59
CA THR A 59 -3.86 -2.77 -8.78
C THR A 59 -3.83 -1.34 -9.31
N SER A 60 -4.10 -1.17 -10.61
CA SER A 60 -4.12 0.12 -11.29
C SER A 60 -5.39 0.36 -12.10
N GLY A 61 -5.65 1.64 -12.38
CA GLY A 61 -6.77 2.09 -13.18
C GLY A 61 -6.55 3.46 -13.81
N SER A 62 -7.35 3.78 -14.82
CA SER A 62 -7.32 5.08 -15.51
C SER A 62 -7.94 6.21 -14.68
N ASN A 63 -8.75 5.87 -13.68
CA ASN A 63 -9.41 6.79 -12.77
C ASN A 63 -9.43 6.25 -11.33
N ASN A 64 -9.78 7.10 -10.37
CA ASN A 64 -9.91 6.73 -8.96
C ASN A 64 -11.27 6.08 -8.64
N VAL A 65 -11.74 5.16 -9.49
CA VAL A 65 -13.02 4.47 -9.30
C VAL A 65 -12.88 2.99 -9.57
N ALA A 66 -12.21 2.62 -10.67
CA ALA A 66 -12.05 1.23 -11.08
C ALA A 66 -10.58 0.85 -11.21
N PHE A 67 -10.16 -0.17 -10.45
CA PHE A 67 -8.80 -0.71 -10.44
C PHE A 67 -8.80 -2.12 -11.03
N GLY A 68 -8.98 -2.21 -12.35
CA GLY A 68 -9.17 -3.48 -13.07
C GLY A 68 -7.87 -4.20 -13.42
N ASN A 69 -6.74 -3.50 -13.44
CA ASN A 69 -5.46 -4.07 -13.85
C ASN A 69 -4.63 -4.43 -12.62
N THR A 70 -3.90 -5.55 -12.68
CA THR A 70 -2.94 -5.91 -11.64
C THR A 70 -1.55 -5.51 -12.07
N VAL A 71 -0.86 -4.71 -11.26
CA VAL A 71 0.50 -4.23 -11.52
C VAL A 71 1.51 -5.25 -11.01
N LYS A 72 1.42 -5.61 -9.72
CA LYS A 72 2.30 -6.57 -9.05
C LYS A 72 1.52 -7.35 -8.00
N THR A 73 1.84 -8.61 -7.83
CA THR A 73 1.26 -9.51 -6.82
C THR A 73 2.38 -10.17 -6.05
N ALA A 74 2.32 -10.12 -4.72
CA ALA A 74 3.23 -10.84 -3.85
C ALA A 74 2.90 -12.35 -3.83
N ALA A 75 3.85 -13.16 -3.37
CA ALA A 75 3.56 -14.55 -3.07
C ALA A 75 2.46 -14.65 -1.99
N THR A 76 1.61 -15.68 -2.09
CA THR A 76 0.57 -15.93 -1.08
C THR A 76 1.21 -16.10 0.29
N LEU A 77 0.74 -15.30 1.24
CA LEU A 77 1.14 -15.37 2.63
C LEU A 77 0.34 -16.49 3.30
N THR A 78 1.05 -17.39 3.96
CA THR A 78 0.50 -18.47 4.78
C THR A 78 1.29 -18.53 6.09
N GLN A 79 0.69 -19.14 7.11
CA GLN A 79 1.45 -19.50 8.31
C GLN A 79 2.58 -20.48 7.96
N ALA A 80 3.78 -20.24 8.48
CA ALA A 80 4.94 -21.12 8.35
C ALA A 80 5.35 -21.66 9.74
N GLY A 81 4.92 -22.89 10.06
CA GLY A 81 5.06 -23.40 11.43
C GLY A 81 4.20 -22.58 12.39
N SER A 82 4.81 -21.93 13.38
CA SER A 82 4.11 -20.99 14.28
C SER A 82 4.19 -19.53 13.83
N ASP A 83 4.89 -19.24 12.73
CA ASP A 83 5.09 -17.89 12.24
C ASP A 83 3.90 -17.46 11.36
N GLY A 84 2.96 -16.75 11.97
CA GLY A 84 1.80 -16.13 11.32
C GLY A 84 2.00 -14.65 10.97
N ASP A 85 3.12 -14.05 11.33
CA ASP A 85 3.35 -12.61 11.15
C ASP A 85 4.14 -12.38 9.86
N LYS A 86 3.65 -11.51 8.98
CA LYS A 86 4.20 -11.34 7.64
C LYS A 86 4.24 -9.88 7.24
N GLN A 87 5.30 -9.49 6.54
CA GLN A 87 5.42 -8.18 5.90
C GLN A 87 5.69 -8.34 4.42
N VAL A 88 5.03 -7.51 3.62
CA VAL A 88 5.21 -7.45 2.17
C VAL A 88 5.50 -6.01 1.80
N VAL A 89 6.54 -5.83 0.98
CA VAL A 89 6.91 -4.53 0.41
C VAL A 89 6.84 -4.63 -1.11
N ILE A 90 5.99 -3.80 -1.73
CA ILE A 90 5.78 -3.76 -3.17
C ILE A 90 6.15 -2.36 -3.66
N ASN A 91 7.22 -2.27 -4.44
CA ASN A 91 7.62 -1.03 -5.11
C ASN A 91 6.98 -0.95 -6.49
N VAL A 92 6.40 0.20 -6.82
CA VAL A 92 5.76 0.48 -8.11
C VAL A 92 6.24 1.81 -8.64
N ARG A 93 6.69 1.83 -9.89
CA ARG A 93 7.08 3.03 -10.62
C ARG A 93 6.04 3.38 -11.67
N GLY A 94 6.07 4.64 -12.13
CA GLY A 94 5.22 5.09 -13.24
C GLY A 94 5.30 4.18 -14.49
N GLU A 95 6.47 3.60 -14.76
CA GLU A 95 6.72 2.68 -15.88
C GLU A 95 6.13 1.27 -15.70
N ASP A 96 5.77 0.88 -14.47
CA ASP A 96 5.12 -0.41 -14.19
C ASP A 96 3.61 -0.38 -14.52
N LEU A 97 3.02 0.80 -14.71
CA LEU A 97 1.59 0.93 -14.92
C LEU A 97 1.18 0.44 -16.32
N THR A 98 -0.01 -0.16 -16.38
CA THR A 98 -0.66 -0.47 -17.67
C THR A 98 -0.85 0.83 -18.46
N ALA A 99 -0.62 0.78 -19.78
CA ALA A 99 -0.78 1.95 -20.63
C ALA A 99 -2.19 2.57 -20.50
N GLY A 100 -2.24 3.85 -20.15
CA GLY A 100 -3.48 4.59 -19.92
C GLY A 100 -3.96 4.61 -18.47
N ASP A 101 -3.33 3.84 -17.58
CA ASP A 101 -3.58 3.93 -16.14
C ASP A 101 -2.83 5.12 -15.52
N ARG A 102 -3.41 5.67 -14.46
CA ARG A 102 -2.87 6.79 -13.68
C ARG A 102 -2.92 6.54 -12.18
N TYR A 103 -3.88 5.74 -11.72
CA TYR A 103 -4.11 5.50 -10.31
C TYR A 103 -3.64 4.11 -9.92
N VAL A 104 -3.14 3.96 -8.70
CA VAL A 104 -2.79 2.68 -8.09
C VAL A 104 -3.39 2.55 -6.70
N ARG A 105 -3.62 1.32 -6.23
CA ARG A 105 -4.01 1.05 -4.84
C ARG A 105 -3.44 -0.27 -4.34
N LEU A 106 -3.25 -0.37 -3.04
CA LEU A 106 -2.92 -1.63 -2.37
C LEU A 106 -4.21 -2.43 -2.15
N GLU A 107 -4.16 -3.74 -2.44
CA GLU A 107 -5.22 -4.69 -2.11
C GLU A 107 -4.66 -5.84 -1.28
N MET A 108 -5.36 -6.20 -0.22
CA MET A 108 -5.16 -7.40 0.58
C MET A 108 -6.36 -8.32 0.40
N VAL A 109 -6.14 -9.47 -0.23
CA VAL A 109 -7.17 -10.48 -0.48
C VAL A 109 -7.03 -11.59 0.56
N VAL A 110 -8.00 -11.69 1.46
CA VAL A 110 -8.06 -12.70 2.52
C VAL A 110 -8.93 -13.86 2.03
N GLY A 111 -8.42 -15.10 2.09
CA GLY A 111 -9.01 -16.24 1.38
C GLY A 111 -9.65 -17.35 2.22
N ALA A 112 -9.29 -17.53 3.50
CA ALA A 112 -9.71 -18.72 4.27
C ALA A 112 -10.30 -18.39 5.66
N ASP A 113 -9.53 -17.69 6.49
CA ASP A 113 -9.96 -17.21 7.80
C ASP A 113 -9.58 -15.74 7.94
N VAL A 114 -10.07 -15.10 9.00
CA VAL A 114 -9.68 -13.74 9.37
C VAL A 114 -8.17 -13.65 9.58
N ALA A 115 -7.63 -12.46 9.36
CA ALA A 115 -6.24 -12.14 9.67
C ALA A 115 -6.16 -10.72 10.20
N ASP A 116 -5.40 -10.49 11.27
CA ASP A 116 -5.13 -9.15 11.74
C ASP A 116 -4.20 -8.48 10.72
N GLY A 117 -4.53 -7.29 10.23
CA GLY A 117 -3.69 -6.70 9.19
C GLY A 117 -4.01 -5.27 8.86
N GLY A 118 -3.08 -4.66 8.16
CA GLY A 118 -3.18 -3.29 7.67
C GLY A 118 -2.07 -2.99 6.68
N GLY A 119 -2.16 -1.83 6.05
CA GLY A 119 -1.19 -1.43 5.05
C GLY A 119 -1.08 0.07 4.90
N ILE A 120 0.08 0.50 4.42
CA ILE A 120 0.35 1.90 4.08
C ILE A 120 0.98 1.96 2.69
N VAL A 121 0.69 3.01 1.95
CA VAL A 121 1.36 3.32 0.70
C VAL A 121 2.10 4.62 0.87
N LEU A 122 3.38 4.60 0.55
CA LEU A 122 4.27 5.75 0.60
C LEU A 122 4.50 6.31 -0.80
N GLY A 123 4.23 7.59 -0.99
CA GLY A 123 4.56 8.32 -2.21
C GLY A 123 5.98 8.86 -2.13
N HIS A 124 6.81 8.56 -3.14
CA HIS A 124 8.21 8.96 -3.20
C HIS A 124 8.47 9.90 -4.37
N ASN A 125 9.47 10.77 -4.20
CA ASN A 125 9.89 11.77 -5.19
C ASN A 125 8.67 12.55 -5.73
N PRO A 126 8.00 13.34 -4.86
CA PRO A 126 6.84 14.09 -5.26
C PRO A 126 7.23 15.11 -6.33
N ARG A 127 6.39 15.29 -7.35
CA ARG A 127 6.63 16.31 -8.39
C ARG A 127 6.48 17.73 -7.84
N TYR A 128 5.73 17.88 -6.75
CA TYR A 128 5.54 19.13 -6.02
C TYR A 128 5.98 18.90 -4.57
N ALA A 129 7.02 19.60 -4.15
CA ALA A 129 7.57 19.50 -2.80
C ALA A 129 6.95 20.55 -1.87
N PRO A 130 6.87 20.28 -0.55
CA PRO A 130 7.32 19.06 0.14
C PRO A 130 6.40 17.84 -0.08
N ALA A 131 6.90 16.63 0.15
CA ALA A 131 6.09 15.42 0.01
C ALA A 131 4.82 15.48 0.87
N SER A 132 4.95 15.99 2.10
CA SER A 132 3.86 16.13 3.06
C SER A 132 2.63 16.89 2.58
N ASP A 133 2.75 17.72 1.54
CA ASP A 133 1.58 18.39 0.93
C ASP A 133 0.62 17.40 0.27
N ASN A 134 1.06 16.16 0.05
CA ASN A 134 0.27 15.08 -0.55
C ASN A 134 -0.06 13.97 0.46
N ASP A 135 0.16 14.20 1.76
CA ASP A 135 -0.28 13.27 2.80
C ASP A 135 -1.80 13.11 2.77
N LEU A 136 -2.28 11.92 3.14
CA LEU A 136 -3.70 11.64 3.33
C LEU A 136 -4.29 12.60 4.37
N SER A 137 -5.55 12.96 4.18
CA SER A 137 -6.29 13.76 5.17
C SER A 137 -6.51 13.04 6.50
N THR A 138 -6.25 11.73 6.55
CA THR A 138 -6.30 10.88 7.75
C THR A 138 -4.97 10.84 8.51
N VAL A 139 -3.92 11.49 8.01
CA VAL A 139 -2.69 11.70 8.79
C VAL A 139 -2.96 12.72 9.89
N ASP A 140 -2.96 12.28 11.14
CA ASP A 140 -3.30 13.13 12.28
C ASP A 140 -2.19 14.12 12.67
N GLU A 141 -0.92 13.70 12.61
CA GLU A 141 0.21 14.51 13.08
C GLU A 141 1.54 14.17 12.38
N ILE A 142 2.35 15.21 12.11
CA ILE A 142 3.74 15.10 11.66
C ILE A 142 4.61 15.90 12.63
N LEU A 143 5.47 15.22 13.39
CA LEU A 143 6.39 15.85 14.32
C LEU A 143 7.76 16.07 13.67
N ASN A 144 8.10 17.34 13.42
CA ASN A 144 9.43 17.75 12.97
C ASN A 144 10.13 18.49 14.13
N SER A 145 11.34 18.04 14.50
CA SER A 145 12.15 18.58 15.61
C SER A 145 12.72 19.96 15.34
#